data_AF-A0A7Y0QGR4-F1
#
_entry.id   AF-A0A7Y0QGR4-F1
#
_cell.length_a   1.000
_cell.length_b   1.000
_cell.length_c   1.000
_cell.angle_alpha   90.00
_cell.angle_beta   90.00
_cell.angle_gamma   90.00
#
_symmetry.space_group_name_H-M   'P 1'
#
loop_
_entity.id
_entity.type
_entity.pdbx_description
1 polymer ?
#
loop_
_entity_poly.entity_id
_entity_poly.type
_entity_poly.pdbx_seq_one_letter_code
_entity_poly.pdbx_strand_id
1 'polypeptide(L)' 'MTTTHLDDAVIDVTPQPVPCAARPWTDFVHLDGSCACFYGGPAPLFSVPQQRASSGV' A
#
# COMPACT_ATOMS: atom_id res chain seq x y z
N MET A 1 -4.04 -11.05 -42.97
CA MET A 1 -4.07 -11.62 -41.62
C MET A 1 -3.04 -10.84 -40.82
N THR A 2 -3.45 -9.73 -40.21
CA THR A 2 -2.52 -8.77 -39.59
C THR A 2 -2.86 -8.70 -38.12
N THR A 3 -2.18 -9.52 -37.33
CA THR A 3 -2.14 -9.36 -35.87
C THR A 3 -0.87 -8.59 -35.57
N THR A 4 -1.03 -7.33 -35.21
CA THR A 4 0.03 -6.56 -34.57
C THR A 4 0.14 -7.10 -33.15
N HIS A 5 1.14 -7.95 -32.90
CA HIS A 5 1.54 -8.32 -31.56
C HIS A 5 2.23 -7.08 -30.99
N LEU A 6 1.52 -6.29 -30.19
CA LEU A 6 2.16 -5.27 -29.37
C LEU A 6 3.02 -6.04 -28.36
N ASP A 7 4.30 -6.15 -28.68
CA ASP A 7 5.38 -6.51 -27.76
C ASP A 7 5.08 -6.04 -26.35
N ASP A 8 4.88 -7.02 -25.45
CA ASP A 8 5.41 -7.14 -24.08
C ASP A 8 5.77 -5.83 -23.36
N ALA A 9 4.90 -4.83 -23.39
CA ALA A 9 4.92 -3.80 -22.38
C ALA A 9 4.36 -4.47 -21.12
N VAL A 10 5.26 -5.13 -20.36
CA VAL A 10 5.07 -5.28 -18.92
C VAL A 10 4.88 -3.87 -18.40
N ILE A 11 3.62 -3.44 -18.33
CA ILE A 11 3.23 -2.28 -17.56
C ILE A 11 3.56 -2.74 -16.14
N ASP A 12 4.67 -2.24 -15.63
CA ASP A 12 5.05 -2.42 -14.24
C ASP A 12 4.00 -1.70 -13.39
N VAL A 13 2.88 -2.39 -13.14
CA VAL A 13 1.84 -1.98 -12.19
C VAL A 13 2.33 -2.34 -10.78
N THR A 14 3.60 -2.07 -10.47
CA THR A 14 4.02 -2.11 -9.09
C THR A 14 3.47 -0.86 -8.42
N PRO A 15 2.65 -1.00 -7.38
CA PRO A 15 2.15 0.15 -6.66
C PRO A 15 3.34 0.88 -6.05
N GLN A 16 3.50 2.15 -6.42
CA GLN A 16 4.56 2.99 -5.88
C GLN A 16 4.26 3.26 -4.39
N PRO A 17 5.23 3.06 -3.48
CA PRO A 17 5.02 3.29 -2.06
C PRO A 17 4.70 4.77 -1.80
N VAL A 18 3.62 5.04 -1.09
CA VAL A 18 3.19 6.41 -0.74
C VAL A 18 3.51 6.71 0.73
N PRO A 19 4.21 7.80 1.07
CA PRO A 19 4.53 8.13 2.46
C PRO A 19 3.26 8.39 3.30
N CYS A 20 3.29 7.98 4.57
CA CYS A 20 2.16 8.13 5.48
C CYS A 20 1.98 9.59 5.94
N ALA A 21 0.96 10.27 5.41
CA ALA A 21 0.64 11.65 5.79
C ALA A 21 0.27 11.81 7.27
N ALA A 22 -0.31 10.77 7.91
CA ALA A 22 -0.65 10.77 9.33
C ALA A 22 0.58 10.84 10.25
N ARG A 23 1.75 10.41 9.78
CA ARG A 23 2.98 10.28 10.57
C ARG A 23 4.20 10.79 9.76
N PRO A 24 4.29 12.10 9.50
CA PRO A 24 5.29 12.66 8.59
C PRO A 24 6.74 12.54 9.10
N TRP A 25 6.92 12.26 10.39
CA TRP A 25 8.24 12.10 11.03
C TRP A 25 8.71 10.64 11.08
N THR A 26 8.04 9.73 10.34
CA THR A 26 8.37 8.30 10.30
C THR A 26 8.54 7.84 8.87
N ASP A 27 9.29 6.75 8.65
CA ASP A 27 9.52 6.14 7.33
C ASP A 27 8.39 5.18 6.90
N PHE A 28 7.19 5.32 7.45
CA PHE A 28 6.06 4.45 7.09
C PHE A 28 5.49 4.80 5.71
N VAL A 29 5.28 3.76 4.91
CA VAL A 29 4.74 3.84 3.53
C VAL A 29 3.52 2.93 3.34
N HIS A 30 2.63 3.32 2.44
CA HIS A 30 1.48 2.55 1.99
C HIS A 30 1.79 1.87 0.65
N LEU A 31 1.70 0.56 0.62
CA LEU A 31 1.87 -0.25 -0.59
C LEU A 31 0.55 -0.40 -1.37
N ASP A 32 -0.59 -0.19 -0.70
CA ASP A 32 -1.92 -0.29 -1.30
C ASP A 32 -2.41 1.03 -1.95
N GLY A 33 -1.58 2.08 -1.94
CA GLY A 33 -1.89 3.37 -2.57
C GLY A 33 -2.03 4.53 -1.58
N SER A 34 -2.98 5.44 -1.84
CA SER A 34 -3.08 6.72 -1.13
C SER A 34 -3.30 6.55 0.39
N CYS A 35 -2.66 7.40 1.18
CA CYS A 35 -2.80 7.38 2.64
C CYS A 35 -4.25 7.67 3.06
N ALA A 36 -4.88 6.71 3.74
CA ALA A 36 -6.23 6.84 4.32
C ALA A 36 -6.20 6.85 5.87
N CYS A 37 -5.02 7.02 6.46
CA CYS A 37 -4.89 7.10 7.92
C CYS A 37 -5.44 8.41 8.46
N PHE A 38 -6.05 8.37 9.65
CA PHE A 38 -6.50 9.57 10.34
C PHE A 38 -5.30 10.34 10.94
N TYR A 39 -5.15 11.62 10.59
CA TYR A 39 -4.17 12.52 11.20
C TYR A 39 -4.72 13.07 12.53
N GLY A 40 -3.98 12.90 13.63
CA GLY A 40 -4.29 13.56 14.91
C GLY A 40 -5.51 13.05 15.69
N GLY A 41 -6.13 11.94 15.26
CA GLY A 41 -7.22 11.32 16.02
C GLY A 41 -6.71 10.55 17.25
N PRO A 42 -7.52 10.38 18.31
CA PRO A 42 -7.19 9.45 19.39
C PRO A 42 -6.99 8.04 18.81
N ALA A 43 -6.08 7.27 19.39
CA ALA A 43 -5.86 5.88 18.98
C ALA A 43 -7.22 5.13 18.95
N PRO A 44 -7.50 4.30 17.93
CA PRO A 44 -8.72 3.52 17.89
C PRO A 44 -8.89 2.75 19.20
N LEU A 45 -10.01 2.99 19.90
CA LEU A 45 -10.29 2.36 21.20
C LEU A 45 -10.41 0.84 21.11
N PHE A 46 -10.53 0.31 19.89
CA PHE A 46 -10.60 -1.12 19.60
C PHE A 46 -9.50 -1.46 18.62
N SER A 47 -8.46 -2.14 19.11
CA SER A 47 -7.61 -2.95 18.25
C SER A 47 -8.51 -3.95 17.51
N VAL A 48 -8.67 -3.81 16.20
CA VAL A 48 -9.11 -4.95 15.39
C VAL A 48 -8.10 -6.08 15.66
N PRO A 49 -8.55 -7.32 15.90
CA PRO A 49 -7.61 -8.42 16.12
C PRO A 49 -6.66 -8.46 14.93
N GLN A 50 -5.37 -8.32 15.22
CA GLN A 50 -4.24 -8.38 14.28
C GLN A 50 -4.50 -9.53 13.30
N GLN A 51 -5.03 -9.24 12.11
CA GLN A 51 -5.27 -10.29 11.13
C GLN A 51 -3.90 -10.79 10.70
N ARG A 52 -3.56 -11.98 11.20
CA ARG A 52 -2.38 -12.81 10.95
C ARG A 52 -1.25 -12.05 10.27
N ALA A 53 -0.24 -11.69 11.05
CA ALA A 53 1.13 -11.73 10.57
C ALA A 53 1.34 -13.10 9.90
N SER A 54 1.20 -13.11 8.58
CA SER A 54 1.38 -14.29 7.76
C SER A 54 2.83 -14.29 7.33
N SER A 55 3.68 -14.82 8.19
CA SER A 55 4.95 -15.52 7.90
C SER A 55 5.52 -15.91 9.27
N GLY A 56 5.62 -17.16 9.70
CA GLY A 56 5.84 -18.38 8.94
C GLY A 56 7.29 -18.82 9.15
N VAL A 57 7.56 -19.48 10.29
CA VAL A 57 8.48 -20.63 10.51
C VAL A 57 8.31 -21.07 11.96
#